data_AF-A0A0C9Z2E7-F1
#
_entry.id   AF-A0A0C9Z2E7-F1
#
_cell.length_a   1.000
_cell.length_b   1.000
_cell.length_c   1.000
_cell.angle_alpha   90.00
_cell.angle_beta   90.00
_cell.angle_gamma   90.00
#
_symmetry.space_group_name_H-M   'P 1'
#
loop_
_entity.id
_entity.type
_entity.pdbx_description
1 polymer ?
#
loop_
_entity_poly.entity_id
_entity_poly.type
_entity_poly.pdbx_seq_one_letter_code
_entity_poly.pdbx_strand_id
1 'polypeptide(L)'
;SAKGTRVLDDMYRRILAYSMPDNVREETIPMFRSVMAQILASSEPLPAAALTAMRLYFPCVHDRYDVHQVIRSLGSLLHGATESHIPIRPLDSAFYDFLADAPQSHDFFVDTWSVQSDLAFASLRVMEHGLRFNICSLENSYLPNSSVPDLEKRVKEFISPELSYSCRFLGTHFGATSFEASLAKEVEAFFDGERLLWLEALALMKGIGSSSDTLSSLANWVTMFVGQGHAKYMQIADAARDLQRFVRTFWATIVHSTPHLYLSALPFALTESRIFKKLAANIPWTPRIVAGHVINWPQTENIVIANSEVYSLTISWSWRRAFRASSVCVVVGDEVVPNEVVHRAAGLQIPGLFGVGTRSTTFKLLLHIPLSHIVLNFSVSHNENPTSSYSA
;
A
#
# COMPACT_ATOMS: atom_id res chain seq x y z
N SER A 1 -28.87 -11.52 28.25
CA SER A 1 -29.67 -10.92 29.35
C SER A 1 -28.83 -9.81 29.98
N ALA A 2 -29.38 -8.60 30.17
CA ALA A 2 -28.63 -7.46 30.72
C ALA A 2 -28.02 -7.70 32.12
N LYS A 3 -28.58 -8.66 32.88
CA LYS A 3 -28.03 -9.10 34.17
C LYS A 3 -26.72 -9.90 34.03
N GLY A 4 -26.50 -10.57 32.88
CA GLY A 4 -25.26 -11.30 32.60
C GLY A 4 -24.11 -10.36 32.22
N THR A 5 -24.37 -9.37 31.37
CA THR A 5 -23.38 -8.36 30.95
C THR A 5 -22.82 -7.63 32.17
N ARG A 6 -23.68 -7.06 33.04
CA ARG A 6 -23.25 -6.39 34.27
C ARG A 6 -22.35 -7.21 35.19
N VAL A 7 -22.55 -8.53 35.25
CA VAL A 7 -21.71 -9.41 36.08
C VAL A 7 -20.30 -9.59 35.48
N LEU A 8 -20.18 -9.58 34.15
CA LEU A 8 -18.89 -9.55 33.46
C LEU A 8 -18.22 -8.18 33.62
N ASP A 9 -18.96 -7.08 33.46
CA ASP A 9 -18.44 -5.72 33.64
C ASP A 9 -17.88 -5.51 35.06
N ASP A 10 -18.61 -5.96 36.09
CA ASP A 10 -18.15 -5.97 37.49
C ASP A 10 -16.91 -6.85 37.69
N MET A 11 -16.80 -7.97 36.99
CA MET A 11 -15.65 -8.87 37.05
C MET A 11 -14.41 -8.22 36.40
N TYR A 12 -14.52 -7.69 35.18
CA TYR A 12 -13.43 -7.01 34.50
C TYR A 12 -12.92 -5.82 35.32
N ARG A 13 -13.82 -5.00 35.86
CA ARG A 13 -13.47 -3.88 36.74
C ARG A 13 -12.71 -4.33 37.99
N ARG A 14 -13.13 -5.43 38.64
CA ARG A 14 -12.42 -5.98 39.81
C ARG A 14 -11.02 -6.48 39.47
N ILE A 15 -10.87 -7.16 38.33
CA ILE A 15 -9.56 -7.66 37.88
C ILE A 15 -8.63 -6.48 37.57
N LEU A 16 -9.11 -5.46 36.85
CA LEU A 16 -8.32 -4.27 36.53
C LEU A 16 -7.97 -3.44 37.78
N ALA A 17 -8.90 -3.25 38.72
CA ALA A 17 -8.63 -2.55 39.98
C ALA A 17 -7.66 -3.32 40.90
N TYR A 18 -7.66 -4.65 40.85
CA TYR A 18 -6.66 -5.48 41.54
C TYR A 18 -5.28 -5.37 40.88
N SER A 19 -5.22 -5.35 39.54
CA SER A 19 -3.99 -5.18 38.77
C SER A 19 -3.42 -3.75 38.81
N MET A 20 -4.25 -2.74 39.11
CA MET A 20 -3.90 -1.32 39.22
C MET A 20 -4.48 -0.71 40.52
N PRO A 21 -3.84 -0.95 41.69
CA PRO A 21 -4.29 -0.48 42.98
C PRO A 21 -4.30 1.06 43.10
N ASP A 22 -5.13 1.60 43.99
CA ASP A 22 -5.39 3.05 44.10
C ASP A 22 -4.11 3.89 44.29
N ASN A 23 -3.11 3.37 45.01
CA ASN A 23 -1.87 4.09 45.34
C ASN A 23 -0.90 4.30 44.15
N VAL A 24 -1.14 3.64 43.02
CA VAL A 24 -0.36 3.82 41.76
C VAL A 24 -1.28 4.15 40.58
N ARG A 25 -2.58 4.40 40.82
CA ARG A 25 -3.59 4.49 39.77
C ARG A 25 -3.39 5.68 38.85
N GLU A 26 -2.98 6.82 39.40
CA GLU A 26 -2.75 8.07 38.67
C GLU A 26 -1.70 7.92 37.56
N GLU A 27 -0.64 7.14 37.81
CA GLU A 27 0.41 6.83 36.83
C GLU A 27 0.03 5.65 35.91
N THR A 28 -0.57 4.59 36.49
CA THR A 28 -0.78 3.33 35.75
C THR A 28 -1.96 3.35 34.78
N ILE A 29 -3.05 4.09 35.07
CA ILE A 29 -4.22 4.13 34.19
C ILE A 29 -3.95 4.82 32.84
N PRO A 30 -3.25 5.98 32.77
CA PRO A 30 -2.87 6.57 31.49
C PRO A 30 -2.03 5.61 30.63
N MET A 31 -1.05 4.92 31.22
CA MET A 31 -0.25 3.90 30.54
C MET A 31 -1.11 2.73 30.03
N PHE A 32 -1.99 2.18 30.89
CA PHE A 32 -2.92 1.12 30.52
C PHE A 32 -3.83 1.53 29.35
N ARG A 33 -4.46 2.71 29.43
CA ARG A 33 -5.34 3.25 28.37
C ARG A 33 -4.59 3.41 27.07
N SER A 34 -3.41 4.04 27.09
CA SER A 34 -2.53 4.21 25.93
C SER A 34 -2.14 2.85 25.33
N VAL A 35 -1.82 1.84 26.16
CA VAL A 35 -1.43 0.50 25.70
C VAL A 35 -2.60 -0.27 25.10
N MET A 36 -3.74 -0.29 25.78
CA MET A 36 -4.95 -0.92 25.25
C MET A 36 -5.46 -0.23 23.99
N ALA A 37 -5.37 1.11 23.89
CA ALA A 37 -5.71 1.82 22.67
C ALA A 37 -4.88 1.29 21.49
N GLN A 38 -3.55 1.16 21.64
CA GLN A 38 -2.68 0.61 20.58
C GLN A 38 -3.08 -0.84 20.21
N ILE A 39 -3.30 -1.71 21.20
CA ILE A 39 -3.67 -3.12 20.98
C ILE A 39 -4.99 -3.22 20.22
N LEU A 40 -5.99 -2.44 20.62
CA LEU A 40 -7.35 -2.50 20.09
C LEU A 40 -7.54 -1.73 18.78
N ALA A 41 -6.72 -0.71 18.52
CA ALA A 41 -6.68 0.03 17.26
C ALA A 41 -5.83 -0.65 16.17
N SER A 42 -5.06 -1.68 16.52
CA SER A 42 -4.24 -2.43 15.56
C SER A 42 -5.13 -3.24 14.61
N SER A 43 -4.94 -3.05 13.29
CA SER A 43 -5.75 -3.69 12.25
C SER A 43 -5.62 -5.23 12.21
N GLU A 44 -4.55 -5.75 12.78
CA GLU A 44 -4.37 -7.15 13.14
C GLU A 44 -3.68 -7.25 14.50
N PRO A 45 -3.91 -8.31 15.28
CA PRO A 45 -3.20 -8.52 16.53
C PRO A 45 -1.69 -8.71 16.34
N LEU A 46 -0.88 -8.00 17.13
CA LEU A 46 0.58 -8.02 17.09
C LEU A 46 1.19 -8.58 18.38
N PRO A 47 2.39 -9.19 18.34
CA PRO A 47 3.12 -9.59 19.54
C PRO A 47 3.57 -8.38 20.37
N ALA A 48 3.79 -8.59 21.67
CA ALA A 48 4.23 -7.54 22.60
C ALA A 48 5.48 -6.81 22.11
N ALA A 49 6.47 -7.55 21.59
CA ALA A 49 7.71 -6.99 21.08
C ALA A 49 7.49 -6.03 19.90
N ALA A 50 6.58 -6.37 18.98
CA ALA A 50 6.26 -5.53 17.82
C ALA A 50 5.52 -4.25 18.23
N LEU A 51 4.57 -4.35 19.16
CA LEU A 51 3.87 -3.18 19.70
C LEU A 51 4.82 -2.24 20.46
N THR A 52 5.74 -2.77 21.27
CA THR A 52 6.82 -2.00 21.91
C THR A 52 7.74 -1.35 20.87
N ALA A 53 8.14 -2.08 19.83
CA ALA A 53 9.00 -1.55 18.76
C ALA A 53 8.33 -0.38 18.00
N MET A 54 7.04 -0.50 17.65
CA MET A 54 6.27 0.63 17.10
C MET A 54 6.19 1.80 18.09
N ARG A 55 6.02 1.52 19.39
CA ARG A 55 5.91 2.55 20.43
C ARG A 55 7.13 3.44 20.54
N LEU A 56 8.34 2.92 20.28
CA LEU A 56 9.58 3.71 20.26
C LEU A 56 9.53 4.89 19.27
N TYR A 57 8.65 4.83 18.27
CA TYR A 57 8.49 5.84 17.24
C TYR A 57 7.29 6.79 17.43
N PHE A 58 6.53 6.65 18.52
CA PHE A 58 5.41 7.55 18.84
C PHE A 58 5.89 9.02 18.94
N PRO A 59 5.09 10.01 18.50
CA PRO A 59 5.47 11.42 18.52
C PRO A 59 5.68 11.95 19.94
N CYS A 60 4.83 11.55 20.89
CA CYS A 60 5.07 11.81 22.30
C CYS A 60 6.17 10.89 22.85
N VAL A 61 7.24 11.47 23.40
CA VAL A 61 8.34 10.69 24.02
C VAL A 61 7.90 10.03 25.33
N HIS A 62 6.95 10.62 26.05
CA HIS A 62 6.46 10.08 27.31
C HIS A 62 5.68 8.77 27.10
N ASP A 63 4.96 8.60 25.98
CA ASP A 63 4.15 7.41 25.66
C ASP A 63 4.96 6.17 25.21
N ARG A 64 6.30 6.26 25.18
CA ARG A 64 7.21 5.23 24.67
C ARG A 64 7.53 4.14 25.71
N TYR A 65 6.48 3.55 26.28
CA TYR A 65 6.57 2.48 27.28
C TYR A 65 6.84 1.10 26.66
N ASP A 66 7.37 0.17 27.47
CA ASP A 66 7.36 -1.26 27.13
C ASP A 66 5.96 -1.85 27.36
N VAL A 67 5.30 -2.24 26.28
CA VAL A 67 3.96 -2.83 26.28
C VAL A 67 3.89 -4.07 27.16
N HIS A 68 4.94 -4.89 27.18
CA HIS A 68 4.97 -6.11 27.97
C HIS A 68 4.89 -5.81 29.48
N GLN A 69 5.51 -4.72 29.96
CA GLN A 69 5.46 -4.35 31.38
C GLN A 69 4.04 -3.93 31.81
N VAL A 70 3.32 -3.22 30.95
CA VAL A 70 1.96 -2.73 31.25
C VAL A 70 0.93 -3.86 31.22
N ILE A 71 1.04 -4.83 30.31
CA ILE A 71 0.06 -5.91 30.18
C ILE A 71 0.36 -7.17 31.01
N ARG A 72 1.55 -7.30 31.62
CA ARG A 72 1.99 -8.53 32.29
C ARG A 72 1.04 -9.03 33.38
N SER A 73 0.39 -8.13 34.10
CA SER A 73 -0.59 -8.44 35.15
C SER A 73 -1.96 -8.84 34.60
N LEU A 74 -2.19 -8.71 33.29
CA LEU A 74 -3.48 -8.89 32.62
C LEU A 74 -3.60 -10.24 31.89
N GLY A 75 -2.75 -11.23 32.20
CA GLY A 75 -2.81 -12.56 31.58
C GLY A 75 -4.13 -13.33 31.81
N SER A 76 -4.98 -12.88 32.74
CA SER A 76 -6.36 -13.37 32.93
C SER A 76 -7.41 -12.70 32.02
N LEU A 77 -7.01 -11.68 31.25
CA LEU A 77 -7.86 -10.89 30.33
C LEU A 77 -7.32 -10.90 28.90
N LEU A 78 -6.01 -11.10 28.72
CA LEU A 78 -5.30 -11.01 27.46
C LEU A 78 -4.53 -12.30 27.14
N HIS A 79 -4.79 -12.87 25.97
CA HIS A 79 -3.92 -13.86 25.35
C HIS A 79 -2.59 -13.19 24.93
N GLY A 80 -1.47 -13.93 24.95
CA GLY A 80 -0.15 -13.42 24.56
C GLY A 80 0.53 -12.48 25.56
N ALA A 81 -0.12 -12.10 26.67
CA ALA A 81 0.45 -11.17 27.65
C ALA A 81 1.70 -11.68 28.40
N THR A 82 1.96 -12.98 28.36
CA THR A 82 3.12 -13.64 29.00
C THR A 82 4.18 -14.14 28.02
N GLU A 83 3.91 -14.09 26.71
CA GLU A 83 4.74 -14.73 25.68
C GLU A 83 5.04 -13.76 24.55
N SER A 84 6.29 -13.28 24.48
CA SER A 84 6.72 -12.16 23.63
C SER A 84 6.47 -12.32 22.12
N HIS A 85 6.27 -13.55 21.65
CA HIS A 85 6.08 -13.92 20.24
C HIS A 85 4.61 -14.21 19.88
N ILE A 86 3.72 -14.31 20.86
CA ILE A 86 2.29 -14.56 20.64
C ILE A 86 1.56 -13.21 20.45
N PRO A 87 0.73 -13.06 19.40
CA PRO A 87 -0.09 -11.87 19.22
C PRO A 87 -1.04 -11.59 20.39
N ILE A 88 -1.01 -10.36 20.92
CA ILE A 88 -1.85 -9.96 22.05
C ILE A 88 -3.29 -9.77 21.60
N ARG A 89 -4.24 -10.39 22.33
CA ARG A 89 -5.69 -10.31 22.05
C ARG A 89 -6.48 -10.34 23.36
N PRO A 90 -7.62 -9.61 23.47
CA PRO A 90 -8.65 -9.92 24.44
C PRO A 90 -9.01 -11.42 24.40
N LEU A 91 -9.18 -12.06 25.57
CA LEU A 91 -9.59 -13.47 25.66
C LEU A 91 -11.03 -13.70 25.17
N ASP A 92 -11.87 -12.68 25.26
CA ASP A 92 -13.23 -12.66 24.74
C ASP A 92 -13.57 -11.26 24.17
N SER A 93 -14.65 -11.15 23.39
CA SER A 93 -15.08 -9.88 22.81
C SER A 93 -15.80 -8.95 23.81
N ALA A 94 -16.36 -9.49 24.90
CA ALA A 94 -17.04 -8.69 25.90
C ALA A 94 -16.06 -7.81 26.68
N PHE A 95 -14.80 -8.23 26.84
CA PHE A 95 -13.75 -7.36 27.40
C PHE A 95 -13.42 -6.17 26.48
N TYR A 96 -13.47 -6.34 25.16
CA TYR A 96 -13.37 -5.22 24.22
C TYR A 96 -14.57 -4.28 24.36
N ASP A 97 -15.78 -4.82 24.33
CA ASP A 97 -17.02 -4.04 24.46
C ASP A 97 -17.06 -3.25 25.77
N PHE A 98 -16.60 -3.85 26.88
CA PHE A 98 -16.43 -3.20 28.18
C PHE A 98 -15.47 -2.00 28.12
N LEU A 99 -14.27 -2.16 27.55
CA LEU A 99 -13.28 -1.08 27.46
C LEU A 99 -13.73 0.06 26.52
N ALA A 100 -14.58 -0.24 25.54
CA ALA A 100 -15.15 0.74 24.62
C ALA A 100 -16.41 1.46 25.16
N ASP A 101 -17.00 1.00 26.27
CA ASP A 101 -18.15 1.64 26.94
C ASP A 101 -17.66 2.50 28.12
N ALA A 102 -17.59 3.82 27.93
CA ALA A 102 -17.15 4.75 28.97
C ALA A 102 -18.01 4.69 30.26
N PRO A 103 -19.36 4.65 30.19
CA PRO A 103 -20.21 4.37 31.35
C PRO A 103 -19.90 3.08 32.13
N GLN A 104 -19.55 1.96 31.48
CA GLN A 104 -19.24 0.70 32.19
C GLN A 104 -17.79 0.60 32.68
N SER A 105 -16.83 1.15 31.95
CA SER A 105 -15.40 1.04 32.28
C SER A 105 -14.85 2.16 33.15
N HIS A 106 -15.48 3.35 33.18
CA HIS A 106 -15.05 4.53 33.94
C HIS A 106 -13.55 4.84 33.74
N ASP A 107 -12.74 4.69 34.79
CA ASP A 107 -11.30 4.95 34.80
C ASP A 107 -10.54 4.04 33.83
N PHE A 108 -11.12 2.93 33.38
CA PHE A 108 -10.52 2.00 32.43
C PHE A 108 -10.95 2.22 30.97
N PHE A 109 -11.79 3.23 30.67
CA PHE A 109 -12.24 3.52 29.31
C PHE A 109 -11.08 3.75 28.33
N VAL A 110 -11.16 3.17 27.14
CA VAL A 110 -10.15 3.22 26.09
C VAL A 110 -10.72 3.84 24.81
N ASP A 111 -10.24 5.03 24.44
CA ASP A 111 -10.54 5.62 23.13
C ASP A 111 -9.54 5.14 22.07
N THR A 112 -9.99 4.24 21.18
CA THR A 112 -9.19 3.72 20.06
C THR A 112 -9.00 4.71 18.91
N TRP A 113 -9.68 5.86 18.90
CA TRP A 113 -9.45 6.92 17.92
C TRP A 113 -8.26 7.79 18.30
N SER A 114 -8.03 8.02 19.60
CA SER A 114 -6.93 8.84 20.12
C SER A 114 -5.55 8.45 19.60
N VAL A 115 -5.29 7.14 19.44
CA VAL A 115 -3.99 6.58 19.06
C VAL A 115 -3.77 6.44 17.54
N GLN A 116 -4.76 6.79 16.70
CA GLN A 116 -4.66 6.58 15.24
C GLN A 116 -3.55 7.44 14.60
N SER A 117 -3.35 8.67 15.07
CA SER A 117 -2.23 9.52 14.62
C SER A 117 -0.89 8.92 15.04
N ASP A 118 -0.77 8.48 16.29
CA ASP A 118 0.46 7.84 16.80
C ASP A 118 0.82 6.58 16.01
N LEU A 119 -0.16 5.75 15.65
CA LEU A 119 0.04 4.57 14.81
C LEU A 119 0.44 4.93 13.37
N ALA A 120 -0.04 6.05 12.82
CA ALA A 120 0.40 6.56 11.52
C ALA A 120 1.86 7.07 11.58
N PHE A 121 2.21 7.89 12.58
CA PHE A 121 3.59 8.34 12.83
C PHE A 121 4.55 7.18 13.04
N ALA A 122 4.19 6.25 13.92
CA ALA A 122 4.96 5.05 14.20
C ALA A 122 5.17 4.24 12.93
N SER A 123 4.12 4.07 12.10
CA SER A 123 4.23 3.29 10.88
C SER A 123 5.12 3.92 9.81
N LEU A 124 5.07 5.25 9.65
CA LEU A 124 5.99 5.96 8.74
C LEU A 124 7.45 5.80 9.19
N ARG A 125 7.72 6.01 10.48
CA ARG A 125 9.09 5.97 11.02
C ARG A 125 9.66 4.55 11.15
N VAL A 126 8.84 3.54 11.49
CA VAL A 126 9.23 2.12 11.42
C VAL A 126 9.64 1.76 9.99
N MET A 127 8.92 2.24 8.99
CA MET A 127 9.29 2.04 7.59
C MET A 127 10.55 2.83 7.20
N GLU A 128 10.69 4.09 7.61
CA GLU A 128 11.90 4.90 7.38
C GLU A 128 13.17 4.20 7.87
N HIS A 129 13.12 3.55 9.04
CA HIS A 129 14.27 2.88 9.64
C HIS A 129 14.45 1.41 9.23
N GLY A 130 13.34 0.72 8.90
CA GLY A 130 13.34 -0.72 8.60
C GLY A 130 13.40 -1.07 7.12
N LEU A 131 12.98 -0.18 6.23
CA LEU A 131 13.05 -0.40 4.79
C LEU A 131 14.48 -0.21 4.26
N ARG A 132 14.88 -1.10 3.37
CA ARG A 132 16.16 -1.03 2.65
C ARG A 132 16.00 -1.63 1.26
N PHE A 133 16.84 -1.19 0.32
CA PHE A 133 16.90 -1.77 -1.01
C PHE A 133 17.29 -3.25 -0.97
N ASN A 134 16.60 -4.08 -1.75
CA ASN A 134 16.78 -5.53 -1.82
C ASN A 134 16.70 -6.19 -0.43
N ILE A 135 15.63 -5.92 0.33
CA ILE A 135 15.52 -6.28 1.75
C ILE A 135 15.67 -7.78 2.02
N CYS A 136 15.22 -8.61 1.09
CA CYS A 136 15.34 -10.07 1.11
C CYS A 136 16.57 -10.63 0.36
N SER A 137 17.51 -9.77 -0.04
CA SER A 137 18.79 -10.14 -0.67
C SER A 137 18.63 -11.08 -1.88
N LEU A 138 17.76 -10.72 -2.82
CA LEU A 138 17.59 -11.43 -4.09
C LEU A 138 18.89 -11.32 -4.90
N GLU A 139 19.44 -12.45 -5.31
CA GLU A 139 20.75 -12.55 -5.97
C GLU A 139 20.70 -12.15 -7.46
N ASN A 140 19.51 -12.22 -8.08
CA ASN A 140 19.32 -11.90 -9.48
C ASN A 140 17.89 -11.41 -9.76
N SER A 141 17.69 -10.82 -10.93
CA SER A 141 16.40 -10.31 -11.42
C SER A 141 15.69 -11.21 -12.43
N TYR A 142 16.43 -12.10 -13.10
CA TYR A 142 15.91 -12.91 -14.21
C TYR A 142 15.10 -14.13 -13.75
N LEU A 143 15.26 -14.58 -12.51
CA LEU A 143 14.35 -15.55 -11.91
C LEU A 143 13.07 -14.85 -11.43
N PRO A 144 11.89 -15.46 -11.60
CA PRO A 144 10.69 -15.00 -10.92
C PRO A 144 10.79 -15.25 -9.41
N ASN A 145 10.06 -14.47 -8.63
CA ASN A 145 9.95 -14.60 -7.17
C ASN A 145 9.61 -16.05 -6.74
N SER A 146 8.81 -16.76 -7.54
CA SER A 146 8.43 -18.17 -7.30
C SER A 146 9.56 -19.19 -7.48
N SER A 147 10.69 -18.79 -8.07
CA SER A 147 11.87 -19.64 -8.30
C SER A 147 13.05 -19.29 -7.40
N VAL A 148 12.93 -18.26 -6.55
CA VAL A 148 13.91 -17.94 -5.50
C VAL A 148 13.67 -18.90 -4.33
N PRO A 149 14.64 -19.76 -3.95
CA PRO A 149 14.36 -20.96 -3.16
C PRO A 149 13.76 -20.69 -1.78
N ASP A 150 14.48 -20.01 -0.89
CA ASP A 150 14.08 -19.81 0.51
C ASP A 150 13.32 -18.49 0.75
N LEU A 151 12.71 -17.90 -0.29
CA LEU A 151 12.15 -16.55 -0.27
C LEU A 151 11.15 -16.31 0.88
N GLU A 152 10.21 -17.22 1.12
CA GLU A 152 9.23 -17.07 2.20
C GLU A 152 9.85 -17.13 3.61
N LYS A 153 11.01 -17.77 3.75
CA LYS A 153 11.80 -17.74 4.97
C LYS A 153 12.50 -16.38 5.10
N ARG A 154 13.16 -15.91 4.03
CA ARG A 154 13.84 -14.60 4.01
C ARG A 154 12.89 -13.45 4.31
N VAL A 155 11.66 -13.48 3.79
CA VAL A 155 10.61 -12.50 4.10
C VAL A 155 10.33 -12.46 5.61
N LYS A 156 10.18 -13.61 6.27
CA LYS A 156 9.95 -13.70 7.72
C LYS A 156 11.19 -13.34 8.56
N GLU A 157 12.38 -13.48 8.00
CA GLU A 157 13.67 -13.21 8.66
C GLU A 157 14.07 -11.73 8.58
N PHE A 158 13.80 -11.06 7.45
CA PHE A 158 14.22 -9.68 7.19
C PHE A 158 13.10 -8.63 7.28
N ILE A 159 11.83 -9.03 7.24
CA ILE A 159 10.69 -8.13 7.46
C ILE A 159 10.06 -8.47 8.80
N SER A 160 10.38 -7.67 9.81
CA SER A 160 9.85 -7.85 11.17
C SER A 160 8.33 -7.64 11.25
N PRO A 161 7.64 -8.13 12.29
CA PRO A 161 6.19 -8.03 12.39
C PRO A 161 5.69 -6.59 12.37
N GLU A 162 6.37 -5.67 13.07
CA GLU A 162 6.05 -4.24 13.06
C GLU A 162 6.29 -3.60 11.69
N LEU A 163 7.39 -3.93 10.99
CA LEU A 163 7.62 -3.42 9.63
C LEU A 163 6.57 -3.95 8.65
N SER A 164 6.23 -5.23 8.75
CA SER A 164 5.18 -5.86 7.95
C SER A 164 3.81 -5.20 8.18
N TYR A 165 3.47 -4.92 9.45
CA TYR A 165 2.25 -4.23 9.84
C TYR A 165 2.21 -2.82 9.25
N SER A 166 3.24 -2.02 9.51
CA SER A 166 3.33 -0.63 9.06
C SER A 166 3.27 -0.50 7.55
N CYS A 167 3.92 -1.40 6.81
CA CYS A 167 3.80 -1.46 5.35
C CYS A 167 2.36 -1.72 4.87
N ARG A 168 1.61 -2.59 5.55
CA ARG A 168 0.28 -3.06 5.11
C ARG A 168 -0.88 -2.17 5.55
N PHE A 169 -0.81 -1.56 6.75
CA PHE A 169 -1.96 -0.92 7.41
C PHE A 169 -1.83 0.59 7.61
N LEU A 170 -0.76 1.24 7.14
CA LEU A 170 -0.65 2.71 7.15
C LEU A 170 -1.92 3.40 6.57
N GLY A 171 -2.48 2.81 5.50
CA GLY A 171 -3.73 3.28 4.88
C GLY A 171 -4.95 3.29 5.79
N THR A 172 -5.05 2.35 6.75
CA THR A 172 -6.12 2.31 7.74
C THR A 172 -6.00 3.49 8.69
N HIS A 173 -4.78 3.76 9.17
CA HIS A 173 -4.53 4.84 10.15
C HIS A 173 -4.77 6.23 9.54
N PHE A 174 -4.38 6.48 8.28
CA PHE A 174 -4.78 7.73 7.60
C PHE A 174 -6.30 7.86 7.44
N GLY A 175 -7.01 6.76 7.20
CA GLY A 175 -8.48 6.78 7.09
C GLY A 175 -9.19 7.09 8.41
N ALA A 176 -8.52 6.88 9.55
CA ALA A 176 -9.07 7.07 10.90
C ALA A 176 -8.52 8.32 11.64
N THR A 177 -7.54 9.01 11.07
CA THR A 177 -6.85 10.16 11.69
C THR A 177 -7.37 11.48 11.11
N SER A 178 -7.50 12.53 11.93
CA SER A 178 -7.76 13.90 11.46
C SER A 178 -6.56 14.46 10.69
N PHE A 179 -6.72 15.56 9.95
CA PHE A 179 -5.55 16.16 9.29
C PHE A 179 -4.59 16.79 10.30
N GLU A 180 -3.31 16.41 10.23
CA GLU A 180 -2.26 16.94 11.10
C GLU A 180 -1.05 17.41 10.26
N ALA A 181 -0.66 18.67 10.43
CA ALA A 181 0.38 19.31 9.62
C ALA A 181 1.80 18.77 9.88
N SER A 182 2.03 18.14 11.03
CA SER A 182 3.27 17.42 11.38
C SER A 182 3.32 16.06 10.69
N LEU A 183 2.25 15.27 10.78
CA LEU A 183 2.13 13.97 10.09
C LEU A 183 2.25 14.15 8.57
N ALA A 184 1.69 15.22 8.00
CA ALA A 184 1.80 15.52 6.57
C ALA A 184 3.25 15.73 6.11
N LYS A 185 4.14 16.26 6.97
CA LYS A 185 5.58 16.40 6.64
C LYS A 185 6.32 15.06 6.66
N GLU A 186 5.97 14.18 7.60
CA GLU A 186 6.53 12.81 7.63
C GLU A 186 6.15 12.05 6.35
N VAL A 187 4.91 12.24 5.87
CA VAL A 187 4.48 11.70 4.57
C VAL A 187 5.26 12.31 3.41
N GLU A 188 5.49 13.63 3.40
CA GLU A 188 6.31 14.27 2.35
C GLU A 188 7.74 13.71 2.31
N ALA A 189 8.37 13.49 3.48
CA ALA A 189 9.68 12.86 3.59
C ALA A 189 9.67 11.41 3.06
N PHE A 190 8.75 10.57 3.57
CA PHE A 190 8.57 9.17 3.16
C PHE A 190 8.31 9.01 1.64
N PHE A 191 7.55 9.96 1.05
CA PHE A 191 7.31 9.97 -0.40
C PHE A 191 8.50 10.46 -1.21
N ASP A 192 9.46 11.17 -0.63
CA ASP A 192 10.68 11.59 -1.31
C ASP A 192 11.72 10.46 -1.41
N GLY A 193 11.95 9.70 -0.31
CA GLY A 193 12.97 8.64 -0.24
C GLY A 193 12.44 7.20 -0.39
N GLU A 194 11.52 6.79 0.48
CA GLU A 194 11.35 5.38 0.88
C GLU A 194 10.23 4.66 0.13
N ARG A 195 9.32 5.40 -0.52
CA ARG A 195 8.13 4.88 -1.23
C ARG A 195 8.36 3.70 -2.17
N LEU A 196 9.54 3.54 -2.80
CA LEU A 196 9.83 2.35 -3.61
C LEU A 196 10.27 1.16 -2.76
N LEU A 197 11.03 1.38 -1.70
CA LEU A 197 11.40 0.32 -0.75
C LEU A 197 10.14 -0.25 -0.09
N TRP A 198 9.13 0.59 0.16
CA TRP A 198 7.80 0.18 0.62
C TRP A 198 7.08 -0.71 -0.40
N LEU A 199 7.09 -0.35 -1.68
CA LEU A 199 6.54 -1.21 -2.75
C LEU A 199 7.33 -2.52 -2.91
N GLU A 200 8.65 -2.50 -2.71
CA GLU A 200 9.50 -3.70 -2.71
C GLU A 200 9.08 -4.66 -1.58
N ALA A 201 9.03 -4.16 -0.34
CA ALA A 201 8.61 -4.94 0.83
C ALA A 201 7.17 -5.49 0.66
N LEU A 202 6.24 -4.67 0.18
CA LEU A 202 4.87 -5.12 -0.13
C LEU A 202 4.82 -6.18 -1.25
N ALA A 203 5.65 -6.07 -2.29
CA ALA A 203 5.71 -7.07 -3.35
C ALA A 203 6.23 -8.42 -2.83
N LEU A 204 7.29 -8.41 -2.02
CA LEU A 204 7.88 -9.59 -1.39
C LEU A 204 6.90 -10.28 -0.42
N MET A 205 6.12 -9.49 0.33
CA MET A 205 5.02 -9.99 1.16
C MET A 205 3.78 -10.45 0.38
N LYS A 206 3.80 -10.43 -0.96
CA LYS A 206 2.64 -10.67 -1.86
C LYS A 206 1.44 -9.75 -1.56
N GLY A 207 1.70 -8.63 -0.89
CA GLY A 207 0.73 -7.69 -0.34
C GLY A 207 0.60 -6.36 -1.09
N ILE A 208 1.34 -6.14 -2.18
CA ILE A 208 1.34 -4.91 -3.00
C ILE A 208 -0.06 -4.45 -3.44
N GLY A 209 -1.09 -5.31 -3.40
CA GLY A 209 -2.48 -4.92 -3.61
C GLY A 209 -2.98 -3.86 -2.61
N SER A 210 -2.57 -3.94 -1.34
CA SER A 210 -2.99 -2.98 -0.30
C SER A 210 -2.37 -1.59 -0.48
N SER A 211 -1.34 -1.44 -1.33
CA SER A 211 -0.80 -0.12 -1.68
C SER A 211 -1.87 0.76 -2.33
N SER A 212 -2.78 0.19 -3.15
CA SER A 212 -3.84 0.97 -3.80
C SER A 212 -4.81 1.58 -2.78
N ASP A 213 -5.17 0.83 -1.74
CA ASP A 213 -6.08 1.30 -0.70
C ASP A 213 -5.38 2.32 0.21
N THR A 214 -4.11 2.08 0.56
CA THR A 214 -3.27 3.04 1.30
C THR A 214 -3.09 4.37 0.57
N LEU A 215 -2.80 4.35 -0.73
CA LEU A 215 -2.65 5.55 -1.55
C LEU A 215 -3.98 6.30 -1.73
N SER A 216 -5.08 5.56 -1.80
CA SER A 216 -6.43 6.15 -1.85
C SER A 216 -6.81 6.81 -0.52
N SER A 217 -6.57 6.15 0.61
CA SER A 217 -6.76 6.73 1.95
C SER A 217 -5.92 7.98 2.15
N LEU A 218 -4.64 7.96 1.76
CA LEU A 218 -3.75 9.11 1.88
C LEU A 218 -4.22 10.31 1.03
N ALA A 219 -4.60 10.06 -0.24
CA ALA A 219 -5.12 11.11 -1.11
C ALA A 219 -6.43 11.72 -0.56
N ASN A 220 -7.31 10.90 0.04
CA ASN A 220 -8.54 11.37 0.68
C ASN A 220 -8.26 12.15 1.97
N TRP A 221 -7.37 11.64 2.84
CA TRP A 221 -6.93 12.28 4.08
C TRP A 221 -6.37 13.70 3.87
N VAL A 222 -5.66 13.93 2.76
CA VAL A 222 -5.21 15.29 2.41
C VAL A 222 -6.33 16.12 1.77
N THR A 223 -7.08 15.57 0.81
CA THR A 223 -8.07 16.34 0.04
C THR A 223 -9.30 16.79 0.83
N MET A 224 -9.77 15.99 1.79
CA MET A 224 -10.94 16.33 2.62
C MET A 224 -10.76 17.63 3.43
N PHE A 225 -9.52 18.02 3.72
CA PHE A 225 -9.20 19.15 4.58
C PHE A 225 -8.65 20.37 3.82
N VAL A 226 -8.65 20.35 2.48
CA VAL A 226 -8.20 21.47 1.62
C VAL A 226 -8.93 22.78 1.94
N GLY A 227 -10.23 22.70 2.23
CA GLY A 227 -11.06 23.85 2.62
C GLY A 227 -10.68 24.50 3.96
N GLN A 228 -9.81 23.87 4.75
CA GLN A 228 -9.34 24.36 6.05
C GLN A 228 -7.96 25.05 5.96
N GLY A 229 -7.53 25.43 4.76
CA GLY A 229 -6.25 26.10 4.52
C GLY A 229 -5.07 25.17 4.24
N HIS A 230 -5.32 23.87 4.08
CA HIS A 230 -4.28 22.85 3.86
C HIS A 230 -3.90 22.62 2.39
N ALA A 231 -4.34 23.49 1.47
CA ALA A 231 -4.08 23.40 0.03
C ALA A 231 -2.59 23.22 -0.35
N LYS A 232 -1.65 23.72 0.46
CA LYS A 232 -0.20 23.52 0.26
C LYS A 232 0.24 22.04 0.23
N TYR A 233 -0.53 21.13 0.83
CA TYR A 233 -0.22 19.70 0.89
C TYR A 233 -0.80 18.89 -0.29
N MET A 234 -1.52 19.53 -1.23
CA MET A 234 -2.13 18.85 -2.39
C MET A 234 -1.14 17.98 -3.19
N GLN A 235 0.13 18.38 -3.21
CA GLN A 235 1.25 17.63 -3.78
C GLN A 235 1.37 16.19 -3.25
N ILE A 236 0.99 15.92 -1.99
CA ILE A 236 0.94 14.57 -1.41
C ILE A 236 -0.17 13.74 -2.08
N ALA A 237 -1.35 14.32 -2.28
CA ALA A 237 -2.47 13.63 -2.91
C ALA A 237 -2.19 13.33 -4.39
N ASP A 238 -1.52 14.24 -5.09
CA ASP A 238 -1.09 14.01 -6.47
C ASP A 238 0.03 12.97 -6.54
N ALA A 239 0.96 12.98 -5.57
CA ALA A 239 1.99 11.95 -5.45
C ALA A 239 1.42 10.56 -5.21
N ALA A 240 0.41 10.45 -4.34
CA ALA A 240 -0.27 9.20 -4.07
C ALA A 240 -1.00 8.65 -5.33
N ARG A 241 -1.65 9.53 -6.11
CA ARG A 241 -2.30 9.16 -7.38
C ARG A 241 -1.30 8.72 -8.46
N ASP A 242 -0.18 9.42 -8.59
CA ASP A 242 0.88 9.05 -9.54
C ASP A 242 1.51 7.70 -9.18
N LEU A 243 1.77 7.46 -7.90
CA LEU A 243 2.29 6.17 -7.44
C LEU A 243 1.25 5.05 -7.61
N GLN A 244 -0.05 5.34 -7.43
CA GLN A 244 -1.13 4.37 -7.66
C GLN A 244 -1.21 3.96 -9.14
N ARG A 245 -1.05 4.92 -10.07
CA ARG A 245 -0.96 4.62 -11.52
C ARG A 245 0.26 3.78 -11.85
N PHE A 246 1.43 4.13 -11.30
CA PHE A 246 2.65 3.35 -11.44
C PHE A 246 2.47 1.88 -10.99
N VAL A 247 1.89 1.65 -9.80
CA VAL A 247 1.61 0.30 -9.31
C VAL A 247 0.66 -0.44 -10.26
N ARG A 248 -0.42 0.19 -10.73
CA ARG A 248 -1.36 -0.44 -11.67
C ARG A 248 -0.71 -0.82 -13.00
N THR A 249 0.14 0.05 -13.56
CA THR A 249 0.80 -0.20 -14.85
C THR A 249 1.83 -1.33 -14.76
N PHE A 250 2.61 -1.39 -13.67
CA PHE A 250 3.73 -2.33 -13.56
C PHE A 250 3.48 -3.52 -12.61
N TRP A 251 2.27 -3.64 -12.08
CA TRP A 251 1.82 -4.69 -11.15
C TRP A 251 2.35 -6.07 -11.50
N ALA A 252 2.03 -6.55 -12.71
CA ALA A 252 2.31 -7.92 -13.11
C ALA A 252 3.83 -8.19 -13.13
N THR A 253 4.60 -7.22 -13.61
CA THR A 253 6.07 -7.28 -13.66
C THR A 253 6.67 -7.33 -12.25
N ILE A 254 6.23 -6.45 -11.35
CA ILE A 254 6.73 -6.35 -9.97
C ILE A 254 6.40 -7.60 -9.16
N VAL A 255 5.18 -8.13 -9.28
CA VAL A 255 4.76 -9.35 -8.57
C VAL A 255 5.46 -10.59 -9.11
N HIS A 256 5.71 -10.65 -10.43
CA HIS A 256 6.43 -11.76 -11.05
C HIS A 256 7.91 -11.81 -10.62
N SER A 257 8.62 -10.67 -10.64
CA SER A 257 10.00 -10.56 -10.18
C SER A 257 10.22 -9.17 -9.56
N THR A 258 10.37 -9.11 -8.23
CA THR A 258 10.44 -7.84 -7.49
C THR A 258 11.56 -6.89 -7.96
N PRO A 259 12.77 -7.36 -8.33
CA PRO A 259 13.83 -6.49 -8.85
C PRO A 259 13.44 -5.68 -10.10
N HIS A 260 12.45 -6.14 -10.87
CA HIS A 260 11.92 -5.37 -12.00
C HIS A 260 11.16 -4.10 -11.58
N LEU A 261 10.86 -3.89 -10.29
CA LEU A 261 10.50 -2.58 -9.75
C LEU A 261 11.53 -1.50 -10.13
N TYR A 262 12.82 -1.84 -10.07
CA TYR A 262 13.93 -0.94 -10.37
C TYR A 262 14.41 -1.06 -11.82
N LEU A 263 14.37 -2.27 -12.40
CA LEU A 263 14.92 -2.54 -13.74
C LEU A 263 13.93 -2.34 -14.89
N SER A 264 12.62 -2.31 -14.63
CA SER A 264 11.61 -2.19 -15.71
C SER A 264 10.44 -1.28 -15.36
N ALA A 265 9.95 -1.26 -14.13
CA ALA A 265 8.90 -0.32 -13.75
C ALA A 265 9.46 1.11 -13.70
N LEU A 266 10.52 1.34 -12.91
CA LEU A 266 11.13 2.66 -12.75
C LEU A 266 11.63 3.30 -14.07
N PRO A 267 12.38 2.62 -14.97
CA PRO A 267 12.90 3.23 -16.20
C PRO A 267 11.84 3.58 -17.24
N PHE A 268 10.70 2.87 -17.21
CA PHE A 268 9.60 3.04 -18.16
C PHE A 268 8.44 3.86 -17.57
N ALA A 269 8.55 4.28 -16.30
CA ALA A 269 7.65 5.25 -15.70
C ALA A 269 7.94 6.67 -16.20
N LEU A 270 6.94 7.54 -16.13
CA LEU A 270 6.99 8.90 -16.68
C LEU A 270 8.08 9.75 -16.02
N THR A 271 8.98 10.31 -16.82
CA THR A 271 10.06 11.17 -16.35
C THR A 271 9.60 12.54 -15.86
N GLU A 272 8.37 12.97 -16.15
CA GLU A 272 7.88 14.32 -15.79
C GLU A 272 7.45 14.46 -14.32
N SER A 273 6.99 13.38 -13.68
CA SER A 273 6.56 13.43 -12.29
C SER A 273 7.75 13.73 -11.36
N ARG A 274 7.65 14.79 -10.53
CA ARG A 274 8.73 15.28 -9.64
C ARG A 274 9.36 14.17 -8.79
N ILE A 275 8.51 13.25 -8.38
CA ILE A 275 8.74 12.04 -7.61
C ILE A 275 9.80 11.15 -8.31
N PHE A 276 9.61 10.90 -9.60
CA PHE A 276 10.51 10.10 -10.42
C PHE A 276 11.82 10.82 -10.73
N LYS A 277 11.80 12.15 -10.94
CA LYS A 277 13.02 12.95 -11.18
C LYS A 277 14.03 12.87 -10.04
N LYS A 278 13.58 12.93 -8.78
CA LYS A 278 14.47 12.79 -7.60
C LYS A 278 15.11 11.40 -7.51
N LEU A 279 14.30 10.35 -7.68
CA LEU A 279 14.73 8.97 -7.48
C LEU A 279 15.68 8.48 -8.58
N ALA A 280 15.41 8.83 -9.84
CA ALA A 280 16.29 8.47 -10.96
C ALA A 280 17.70 9.10 -10.85
N ALA A 281 17.86 10.18 -10.07
CA ALA A 281 19.16 10.76 -9.77
C ALA A 281 19.95 9.97 -8.70
N ASN A 282 19.27 9.19 -7.85
CA ASN A 282 19.86 8.48 -6.71
C ASN A 282 20.21 7.02 -7.01
N ILE A 283 19.69 6.43 -8.10
CA ILE A 283 19.97 5.04 -8.49
C ILE A 283 20.93 5.02 -9.68
N PRO A 284 22.24 4.75 -9.47
CA PRO A 284 23.19 4.63 -10.57
C PRO A 284 22.83 3.43 -11.45
N TRP A 285 23.13 3.52 -12.75
CA TRP A 285 22.88 2.47 -13.76
C TRP A 285 21.40 2.19 -14.10
N THR A 286 20.47 3.06 -13.71
CA THR A 286 19.08 3.00 -14.19
C THR A 286 19.05 3.12 -15.73
N PRO A 287 18.47 2.16 -16.47
CA PRO A 287 18.30 2.28 -17.92
C PRO A 287 17.57 3.58 -18.30
N ARG A 288 17.94 4.21 -19.43
CA ARG A 288 17.31 5.45 -19.88
C ARG A 288 16.68 5.26 -21.25
N ILE A 289 15.39 5.58 -21.36
CA ILE A 289 14.69 5.62 -22.66
C ILE A 289 15.23 6.81 -23.46
N VAL A 290 15.87 6.52 -24.60
CA VAL A 290 16.54 7.53 -25.46
C VAL A 290 15.57 8.14 -26.48
N ALA A 291 14.49 7.46 -26.84
CA ALA A 291 13.45 7.94 -27.76
C ALA A 291 12.09 7.31 -27.44
N GLY A 292 11.00 8.00 -27.81
CA GLY A 292 9.62 7.48 -27.62
C GLY A 292 9.13 7.51 -26.18
N HIS A 293 9.72 8.34 -25.31
CA HIS A 293 9.34 8.43 -23.90
C HIS A 293 7.88 8.85 -23.74
N VAL A 294 7.13 8.11 -22.93
CA VAL A 294 5.78 8.51 -22.53
C VAL A 294 5.90 9.72 -21.59
N ILE A 295 5.21 10.83 -21.92
CA ILE A 295 5.28 12.11 -21.20
C ILE A 295 4.18 12.19 -20.12
N ASN A 296 2.97 11.74 -20.45
CA ASN A 296 1.80 11.69 -19.57
C ASN A 296 1.23 10.27 -19.53
N TRP A 297 0.60 9.86 -18.43
CA TRP A 297 0.00 8.52 -18.32
C TRP A 297 -1.01 8.33 -19.47
N PRO A 298 -0.92 7.23 -20.25
CA PRO A 298 -1.88 6.99 -21.32
C PRO A 298 -3.28 6.86 -20.72
N GLN A 299 -4.30 7.37 -21.42
CA GLN A 299 -5.69 7.23 -20.98
C GLN A 299 -6.17 5.76 -20.97
N THR A 300 -5.45 4.89 -21.69
CA THR A 300 -5.67 3.45 -21.72
C THR A 300 -4.71 2.76 -20.76
N GLU A 301 -5.21 2.25 -19.62
CA GLU A 301 -4.36 1.60 -18.59
C GLU A 301 -3.86 0.21 -19.03
N ASN A 302 -4.65 -0.56 -19.79
CA ASN A 302 -4.30 -1.90 -20.28
C ASN A 302 -5.01 -2.21 -21.61
N ILE A 303 -4.39 -3.07 -22.44
CA ILE A 303 -4.99 -3.60 -23.68
C ILE A 303 -4.98 -5.13 -23.58
N VAL A 304 -6.16 -5.74 -23.49
CA VAL A 304 -6.31 -7.20 -23.54
C VAL A 304 -6.51 -7.61 -24.99
N ILE A 305 -5.68 -8.52 -25.48
CA ILE A 305 -5.71 -9.01 -26.86
C ILE A 305 -6.25 -10.43 -26.83
N ALA A 306 -7.40 -10.64 -27.47
CA ALA A 306 -7.92 -11.97 -27.74
C ALA A 306 -7.30 -12.50 -29.06
N ASN A 307 -6.98 -13.79 -29.10
CA ASN A 307 -6.47 -14.46 -30.30
C ASN A 307 -7.61 -14.92 -31.25
N SER A 308 -8.84 -14.49 -30.98
CA SER A 308 -10.08 -14.82 -31.70
C SER A 308 -11.00 -13.60 -31.74
N GLU A 309 -12.10 -13.67 -32.49
CA GLU A 309 -13.18 -12.69 -32.36
C GLU A 309 -13.74 -12.69 -30.92
N VAL A 310 -14.01 -11.49 -30.40
CA VAL A 310 -14.61 -11.28 -29.08
C VAL A 310 -16.12 -11.15 -29.26
N TYR A 311 -16.83 -12.27 -29.14
CA TYR A 311 -18.28 -12.32 -29.31
C TYR A 311 -19.08 -11.69 -28.17
N SER A 312 -18.48 -11.58 -26.98
CA SER A 312 -19.13 -10.94 -25.83
C SER A 312 -18.11 -10.29 -24.90
N LEU A 313 -18.50 -9.15 -24.34
CA LEU A 313 -17.77 -8.43 -23.32
C LEU A 313 -18.75 -8.12 -22.18
N THR A 314 -18.60 -8.82 -21.06
CA THR A 314 -19.42 -8.56 -19.87
C THR A 314 -18.67 -7.70 -18.86
N ILE A 315 -19.38 -6.72 -18.29
CA ILE A 315 -18.90 -5.83 -17.24
C ILE A 315 -19.76 -6.10 -16.01
N SER A 316 -19.16 -6.64 -14.96
CA SER A 316 -19.85 -6.87 -13.68
C SER A 316 -19.94 -5.57 -12.89
N TRP A 317 -21.16 -5.17 -12.52
CA TRP A 317 -21.41 -3.97 -11.74
C TRP A 317 -21.66 -4.30 -10.26
N SER A 318 -20.61 -4.30 -9.44
CA SER A 318 -20.76 -4.45 -7.99
C SER A 318 -21.33 -3.16 -7.37
N TRP A 319 -22.64 -3.14 -7.11
CA TRP A 319 -23.35 -1.94 -6.66
C TRP A 319 -23.14 -1.60 -5.17
N ARG A 320 -21.95 -1.13 -4.79
CA ARG A 320 -21.67 -0.52 -3.47
C ARG A 320 -20.67 0.65 -3.58
N ARG A 321 -21.22 1.83 -3.92
CA ARG A 321 -20.64 3.20 -3.87
C ARG A 321 -19.28 3.41 -4.56
N ALA A 322 -19.27 4.40 -5.47
CA ALA A 322 -18.23 4.74 -6.44
C ALA A 322 -18.07 3.71 -7.59
N PHE A 323 -17.99 4.23 -8.81
CA PHE A 323 -17.92 3.43 -10.03
C PHE A 323 -16.54 2.75 -10.14
N ARG A 324 -16.49 1.42 -9.92
CA ARG A 324 -15.39 0.55 -10.38
C ARG A 324 -15.90 -0.28 -11.56
N ALA A 325 -15.31 -0.07 -12.74
CA ALA A 325 -15.30 -1.07 -13.79
C ALA A 325 -14.00 -1.87 -13.64
N SER A 326 -14.06 -2.96 -12.88
CA SER A 326 -12.94 -3.88 -12.69
C SER A 326 -13.42 -5.29 -13.03
N SER A 327 -12.76 -5.90 -14.03
CA SER A 327 -13.09 -7.16 -14.73
C SER A 327 -13.91 -6.98 -16.02
N VAL A 328 -13.19 -6.90 -17.13
CA VAL A 328 -13.67 -7.33 -18.45
C VAL A 328 -13.39 -8.83 -18.53
N CYS A 329 -14.45 -9.65 -18.56
CA CYS A 329 -14.32 -11.07 -18.93
C CYS A 329 -14.55 -11.21 -20.43
N VAL A 330 -13.51 -11.65 -21.15
CA VAL A 330 -13.62 -12.13 -22.54
C VAL A 330 -13.92 -13.62 -22.49
N VAL A 331 -15.10 -14.01 -22.96
CA VAL A 331 -15.45 -15.42 -23.14
C VAL A 331 -15.21 -15.76 -24.61
N VAL A 332 -14.23 -16.63 -24.86
CA VAL A 332 -14.04 -17.27 -26.16
C VAL A 332 -14.74 -18.63 -26.10
N GLY A 333 -15.70 -18.86 -27.00
CA GLY A 333 -16.39 -20.13 -27.14
C GLY A 333 -16.10 -20.74 -28.51
N ASP A 334 -15.83 -22.05 -28.53
CA ASP A 334 -15.71 -22.84 -29.76
C ASP A 334 -17.09 -23.37 -30.18
N GLU A 335 -17.51 -23.14 -31.44
CA GLU A 335 -17.93 -24.20 -32.39
C GLU A 335 -18.42 -23.67 -33.76
N VAL A 336 -17.84 -24.25 -34.83
CA VAL A 336 -18.35 -24.64 -36.17
C VAL A 336 -19.45 -23.82 -36.91
N VAL A 337 -19.13 -23.47 -38.18
CA VAL A 337 -19.95 -22.77 -39.21
C VAL A 337 -20.94 -23.70 -39.96
N PRO A 338 -22.01 -23.22 -40.65
CA PRO A 338 -21.88 -22.98 -42.12
C PRO A 338 -22.78 -21.89 -42.79
N ASN A 339 -22.24 -21.22 -43.84
CA ASN A 339 -22.84 -20.61 -45.06
C ASN A 339 -23.99 -19.55 -44.95
N GLU A 340 -24.05 -18.40 -45.67
CA GLU A 340 -24.05 -18.19 -47.14
C GLU A 340 -23.87 -16.70 -47.63
N VAL A 341 -23.34 -16.52 -48.85
CA VAL A 341 -23.64 -15.50 -49.92
C VAL A 341 -23.44 -13.96 -49.74
N VAL A 342 -22.28 -13.47 -50.25
CA VAL A 342 -22.02 -12.43 -51.32
C VAL A 342 -22.89 -11.14 -51.44
N HIS A 343 -22.23 -9.95 -51.55
CA HIS A 343 -22.35 -9.01 -52.70
C HIS A 343 -21.29 -7.87 -52.77
N ARG A 344 -21.02 -7.36 -54.00
CA ARG A 344 -20.04 -6.30 -54.38
C ARG A 344 -20.69 -4.91 -54.62
N ALA A 345 -19.94 -3.81 -54.36
CA ALA A 345 -19.73 -2.59 -55.19
C ALA A 345 -19.02 -1.51 -54.31
N ALA A 346 -18.01 -0.71 -54.68
CA ALA A 346 -17.56 -0.02 -55.91
C ALA A 346 -18.25 1.34 -56.17
N GLY A 347 -17.46 2.44 -56.22
CA GLY A 347 -17.83 3.69 -56.93
C GLY A 347 -17.85 5.02 -56.16
N LEU A 348 -17.68 6.11 -56.91
CA LEU A 348 -17.74 7.54 -56.53
C LEU A 348 -18.85 8.22 -57.39
N GLN A 349 -19.32 9.47 -57.22
CA GLN A 349 -18.76 10.64 -56.50
C GLN A 349 -19.85 11.66 -56.06
N ILE A 350 -19.52 12.49 -55.07
CA ILE A 350 -19.84 13.93 -54.78
C ILE A 350 -20.64 14.72 -55.86
N PRO A 351 -21.51 15.74 -55.56
CA PRO A 351 -22.07 16.26 -54.29
C PRO A 351 -23.62 16.42 -54.23
N GLY A 352 -24.17 16.65 -53.03
CA GLY A 352 -25.54 17.17 -52.83
C GLY A 352 -25.80 17.56 -51.36
N LEU A 353 -26.49 18.68 -51.11
CA LEU A 353 -26.71 19.25 -49.76
C LEU A 353 -27.88 18.59 -48.99
N PHE A 354 -27.78 18.66 -47.66
CA PHE A 354 -28.75 18.23 -46.62
C PHE A 354 -28.97 16.72 -46.42
N GLY A 355 -28.41 16.19 -45.32
CA GLY A 355 -28.70 14.85 -44.81
C GLY A 355 -27.85 14.48 -43.58
N VAL A 356 -28.49 14.01 -42.52
CA VAL A 356 -27.89 13.61 -41.22
C VAL A 356 -26.85 12.49 -41.37
N GLY A 357 -25.70 12.60 -40.67
CA GLY A 357 -24.85 11.45 -40.35
C GLY A 357 -23.33 11.67 -40.42
N THR A 358 -22.69 11.92 -39.28
CA THR A 358 -21.22 11.90 -39.17
C THR A 358 -20.70 10.47 -38.94
N ARG A 359 -19.94 9.92 -39.89
CA ARG A 359 -19.08 8.74 -39.67
C ARG A 359 -17.63 9.04 -40.03
N SER A 360 -16.81 9.02 -39.00
CA SER A 360 -15.34 8.92 -38.96
C SER A 360 -15.06 8.06 -37.71
N THR A 361 -14.00 7.26 -37.56
CA THR A 361 -12.64 7.35 -38.12
C THR A 361 -12.00 5.96 -38.22
N THR A 362 -10.98 5.85 -39.09
CA THR A 362 -9.92 4.83 -39.12
C THR A 362 -9.46 4.31 -37.75
N PHE A 363 -9.13 3.02 -37.64
CA PHE A 363 -7.93 2.57 -36.91
C PHE A 363 -7.27 1.33 -37.53
N LYS A 364 -5.99 1.46 -37.87
CA LYS A 364 -4.99 0.39 -37.94
C LYS A 364 -4.01 0.64 -36.79
N LEU A 365 -3.59 -0.40 -36.07
CA LEU A 365 -2.15 -0.74 -36.03
C LEU A 365 -1.94 -2.19 -35.59
N LEU A 366 -0.89 -2.80 -36.12
CA LEU A 366 -0.53 -4.20 -35.86
C LEU A 366 0.53 -4.29 -34.74
N LEU A 367 0.62 -5.49 -34.16
CA LEU A 367 1.52 -5.93 -33.07
C LEU A 367 2.99 -6.05 -33.55
N HIS A 368 4.02 -6.15 -32.69
CA HIS A 368 4.25 -7.23 -31.72
C HIS A 368 5.58 -7.01 -30.96
N ILE A 369 5.63 -7.17 -29.63
CA ILE A 369 6.87 -7.49 -28.89
C ILE A 369 6.55 -8.50 -27.78
N PRO A 370 6.92 -9.79 -27.93
CA PRO A 370 7.07 -10.69 -26.81
C PRO A 370 8.40 -10.39 -26.10
N LEU A 371 8.36 -10.16 -24.79
CA LEU A 371 9.54 -9.84 -23.98
C LEU A 371 10.61 -10.95 -23.94
N SER A 372 10.34 -12.13 -24.51
CA SER A 372 11.28 -13.24 -24.68
C SER A 372 12.31 -13.05 -25.80
N HIS A 373 12.18 -12.03 -26.66
CA HIS A 373 13.15 -11.76 -27.75
C HIS A 373 13.52 -10.27 -27.90
N ILE A 374 13.80 -9.57 -26.79
CA ILE A 374 14.57 -8.32 -26.89
C ILE A 374 16.06 -8.63 -26.93
N VAL A 375 16.62 -8.71 -28.15
CA VAL A 375 18.07 -8.57 -28.35
C VAL A 375 18.41 -7.09 -28.24
N LEU A 376 18.85 -6.66 -27.05
CA LEU A 376 19.40 -5.33 -26.85
C LEU A 376 20.78 -5.24 -27.50
N ASN A 377 20.90 -4.51 -28.61
CA ASN A 377 22.20 -4.08 -29.13
C ASN A 377 22.74 -2.97 -28.22
N PHE A 378 23.68 -3.33 -27.33
CA PHE A 378 24.40 -2.37 -26.50
C PHE A 378 25.49 -1.68 -27.33
N SER A 379 25.32 -0.39 -27.64
CA SER A 379 26.43 0.45 -28.08
C SER A 379 27.11 1.09 -26.86
N VAL A 380 28.24 0.52 -26.42
CA VAL A 380 29.10 1.18 -25.43
C VAL A 380 29.84 2.32 -26.14
N SER A 381 29.37 3.56 -25.96
CA SER A 381 30.13 4.75 -26.36
C SER A 381 31.23 4.99 -25.33
N HIS A 382 32.45 4.52 -25.61
CA HIS A 382 33.62 5.05 -24.92
C HIS A 382 33.81 6.51 -25.32
N ASN A 383 33.57 7.41 -24.37
CA ASN A 383 33.92 8.80 -24.52
C ASN A 383 35.42 8.94 -24.23
N GLU A 384 36.25 8.56 -25.20
CA GLU A 384 37.67 8.89 -25.15
C GLU A 384 37.83 10.41 -25.23
N ASN A 385 38.19 11.02 -24.12
CA ASN A 385 38.89 12.29 -24.14
C ASN A 385 40.03 12.22 -23.10
N PRO A 386 41.29 12.45 -23.50
CA PRO A 386 42.44 12.22 -22.64
C PRO A 386 42.63 13.37 -21.64
N THR A 387 43.30 13.06 -20.52
CA THR A 387 43.80 14.01 -19.50
C THR A 387 42.73 14.86 -18.79
N SER A 388 42.51 14.66 -17.49
CA SER A 388 43.47 15.15 -16.50
C SER A 388 43.59 14.27 -15.25
N SER A 389 44.78 14.30 -14.67
CA SER A 389 45.13 13.70 -13.38
C SER A 389 44.51 14.45 -12.21
N TYR A 390 44.05 13.73 -11.18
CA TYR A 390 44.40 14.04 -9.79
C TYR A 390 44.51 12.75 -8.96
N SER A 391 45.41 12.79 -7.99
CA SER A 391 45.88 11.66 -7.18
C SER A 391 45.61 11.89 -5.69
N ALA A 392 45.55 10.78 -4.94
CA ALA A 392 45.37 10.65 -3.50
C ALA A 392 43.91 10.79 -3.01
#